data_AF-A0A438BW11-F1
#
_entry.id   AF-A0A438BW11-F1
#
_cell.length_a   1.000
_cell.length_b   1.000
_cell.length_c   1.000
_cell.angle_alpha   90.00
_cell.angle_beta   90.00
_cell.angle_gamma   90.00
#
_symmetry.space_group_name_H-M   'P 1'
#
loop_
_entity.id
_entity.type
_entity.pdbx_description
1 polymer ?
#
loop_
_entity_poly.entity_id
_entity_poly.type
_entity_poly.pdbx_seq_one_letter_code
_entity_poly.pdbx_strand_id
1 'polypeptide(L)'
;MGLKKKTHETSTLCGVDACLIIYGSSFDEHLVEPLFWPSNPEEERTKKIHKEISKLGHQGIDQSKPSTAWDDRLNNLSVDQLRELVNA
;
A
#
# COMPACT_ATOMS: atom_id res chain seq x y z
N MET A 1 16.04 -15.40 -3.92
CA MET A 1 14.86 -15.72 -3.08
C MET A 1 13.92 -14.51 -3.10
N GLY A 2 12.74 -14.62 -3.71
CA GLY A 2 11.90 -13.44 -4.02
C GLY A 2 11.01 -12.97 -2.87
N LEU A 3 10.60 -11.69 -2.90
CA LEU A 3 9.72 -11.07 -1.87
C LEU A 3 8.39 -11.83 -1.69
N LYS A 4 7.76 -12.27 -2.79
CA LYS A 4 6.53 -13.07 -2.73
C LYS A 4 6.72 -14.36 -1.93
N LYS A 5 7.85 -15.06 -2.14
CA LYS A 5 8.19 -16.29 -1.42
C LYS A 5 8.39 -16.02 0.09
N LYS A 6 9.15 -14.98 0.44
CA LYS A 6 9.37 -14.60 1.84
C LYS A 6 8.06 -14.23 2.55
N THR A 7 7.20 -13.46 1.88
CA THR A 7 5.89 -13.07 2.42
C THR A 7 5.01 -14.30 2.67
N HIS A 8 5.01 -15.26 1.74
CA HIS A 8 4.32 -16.53 1.91
C HIS A 8 4.88 -17.33 3.09
N GLU A 9 6.21 -17.47 3.20
CA GLU A 9 6.86 -18.17 4.31
C GLU A 9 6.53 -17.54 5.67
N THR A 10 6.58 -16.21 5.78
CA THR A 10 6.20 -15.48 7.01
C THR A 10 4.74 -15.71 7.37
N SER A 11 3.83 -15.63 6.39
CA SER A 11 2.40 -15.90 6.60
C SER A 11 2.18 -17.30 7.17
N THR A 12 2.83 -18.31 6.57
CA THR A 12 2.71 -19.70 6.99
C THR A 12 3.36 -19.97 8.34
N LEU A 13 4.57 -19.44 8.59
CA LEU A 13 5.33 -19.74 9.80
C LEU A 13 4.76 -19.03 11.04
N CYS A 14 4.23 -17.82 10.87
CA CYS A 14 3.66 -17.04 11.96
C CYS A 14 2.13 -17.17 12.09
N GLY A 15 1.47 -17.84 11.15
CA GLY A 15 0.01 -17.98 11.15
C GLY A 15 -0.73 -16.64 10.98
N VAL A 16 -0.11 -15.67 10.28
CA VAL A 16 -0.67 -14.34 10.06
C VAL A 16 -1.13 -14.16 8.61
N ASP A 17 -2.19 -13.39 8.42
CA ASP A 17 -2.60 -12.93 7.09
C ASP A 17 -1.61 -11.85 6.61
N ALA A 18 -0.75 -12.22 5.65
CA ALA A 18 0.21 -11.30 5.03
C ALA A 18 -0.18 -11.00 3.58
N CYS A 19 0.04 -9.77 3.17
CA CYS A 19 -0.06 -9.31 1.78
C CYS A 19 1.16 -8.48 1.39
N LEU A 20 1.42 -8.39 0.09
CA LEU A 20 2.48 -7.54 -0.45
C LEU A 20 1.86 -6.60 -1.49
N ILE A 21 2.08 -5.30 -1.30
CA ILE A 21 1.69 -4.23 -2.22
C ILE A 21 2.99 -3.60 -2.72
N ILE A 22 3.28 -3.71 -4.01
CA ILE A 22 4.51 -3.17 -4.60
C ILE A 22 4.13 -2.00 -5.51
N TYR A 23 4.58 -0.81 -5.13
CA TYR A 23 4.50 0.38 -5.97
C TYR A 23 5.75 0.45 -6.84
N GLY A 24 5.57 0.60 -8.16
CA GLY A 24 6.68 0.89 -9.07
C GLY A 24 7.14 2.34 -8.91
N SER A 25 8.45 2.58 -8.98
CA SER A 25 8.97 3.95 -9.10
C SER A 25 8.89 4.38 -10.57
N SER A 26 7.77 4.99 -10.98
CA SER A 26 7.72 5.78 -12.20
C SER A 26 7.73 7.26 -11.82
N PHE A 27 8.77 7.99 -12.23
CA PHE A 27 8.79 9.46 -12.23
C PHE A 27 7.82 10.04 -13.28
N ASP A 28 7.27 9.17 -14.13
CA ASP A 28 6.23 9.50 -15.11
C ASP A 28 4.87 9.54 -14.42
N GLU A 29 4.12 10.61 -14.65
CA GLU A 29 2.83 10.99 -14.03
C GLU A 29 1.69 9.98 -14.27
N HIS A 30 1.97 8.85 -14.90
CA HIS A 30 1.08 7.71 -14.98
C HIS A 30 1.24 6.82 -13.74
N LEU A 31 0.24 6.86 -12.85
CA LEU A 31 0.12 5.95 -11.71
C LEU A 31 0.22 4.50 -12.19
N VAL A 32 1.39 3.89 -12.08
CA VAL A 32 1.56 2.46 -12.35
C VAL A 32 0.69 1.72 -11.35
N GLU A 33 -0.25 0.92 -11.86
CA GLU A 33 -1.09 0.10 -10.99
C GLU A 33 -0.20 -0.76 -10.08
N PRO A 34 -0.37 -0.67 -8.75
CA PRO A 34 0.46 -1.42 -7.83
C PRO A 34 0.31 -2.92 -8.04
N LEU A 35 1.41 -3.65 -7.91
CA LEU A 35 1.38 -5.11 -7.97
C LEU A 35 0.96 -5.67 -6.60
N PHE A 36 -0.04 -6.55 -6.61
CA PHE A 36 -0.56 -7.21 -5.41
C PHE A 36 -0.16 -8.68 -5.32
N TRP A 37 0.11 -9.13 -4.09
CA TRP A 37 0.15 -10.54 -3.71
C TRP A 37 -0.63 -10.76 -2.40
N PRO A 38 -1.40 -11.86 -2.26
CA PRO A 38 -1.65 -12.91 -3.25
C PRO A 38 -2.48 -12.43 -4.45
N SER A 39 -2.16 -12.91 -5.65
CA SER A 39 -2.77 -12.42 -6.91
C SER A 39 -4.03 -13.18 -7.32
N ASN A 40 -4.39 -14.27 -6.62
CA ASN A 40 -5.57 -15.07 -6.92
C ASN A 40 -6.78 -14.62 -6.10
N PRO A 41 -7.78 -13.94 -6.68
CA PRO A 41 -8.93 -13.37 -5.94
C PRO A 41 -9.91 -14.42 -5.41
N GLU A 42 -9.83 -15.67 -5.86
CA GLU A 42 -10.76 -16.72 -5.43
C GLU A 42 -10.41 -17.29 -4.04
N GLU A 43 -9.16 -17.17 -3.63
CA GLU A 43 -8.68 -17.64 -2.34
C GLU A 43 -9.28 -16.80 -1.20
N GLU A 44 -9.80 -17.46 -0.16
CA GLU A 44 -10.48 -16.79 0.97
C GLU A 44 -9.57 -15.73 1.63
N ARG A 45 -8.27 -16.06 1.77
CA ARG A 45 -7.25 -15.13 2.26
C ARG A 45 -7.18 -13.86 1.42
N THR A 46 -7.27 -13.98 0.09
CA THR A 46 -7.16 -12.85 -0.84
C THR A 46 -8.39 -11.97 -0.71
N LYS A 47 -9.58 -12.57 -0.60
CA LYS A 47 -10.82 -11.82 -0.35
C LYS A 47 -10.77 -11.03 0.94
N LYS A 48 -10.26 -11.63 2.02
CA LYS A 48 -10.07 -10.97 3.31
C LYS A 48 -9.09 -9.79 3.19
N ILE A 49 -7.93 -10.02 2.57
CA ILE A 49 -6.91 -9.00 2.33
C ILE A 49 -7.46 -7.84 1.50
N HIS A 50 -8.11 -8.12 0.36
CA HIS A 50 -8.67 -7.09 -0.52
C HIS A 50 -9.79 -6.28 0.16
N LYS A 51 -10.61 -6.94 1.00
CA LYS A 51 -11.63 -6.25 1.81
C LYS A 51 -11.01 -5.30 2.84
N GLU A 52 -9.91 -5.69 3.48
CA GLU A 52 -9.21 -4.79 4.41
C GLU A 52 -8.50 -3.66 3.66
N ILE A 53 -7.88 -3.93 2.51
CA ILE A 53 -7.27 -2.89 1.66
C ILE A 53 -8.32 -1.89 1.18
N SER A 54 -9.50 -2.34 0.72
CA SER A 54 -10.56 -1.44 0.28
C SER A 54 -11.10 -0.58 1.41
N LYS A 55 -11.25 -1.14 2.62
CA LYS A 55 -11.61 -0.36 3.82
C LYS A 55 -10.59 0.74 4.11
N LEU A 56 -9.29 0.43 4.04
CA LEU A 56 -8.23 1.42 4.23
C LEU A 56 -8.26 2.51 3.14
N GLY A 57 -8.54 2.14 1.89
CA GLY A 57 -8.70 3.09 0.78
C GLY A 57 -9.90 4.02 0.94
N HIS A 58 -11.02 3.52 1.47
CA HIS A 58 -12.20 4.34 1.74
C HIS A 58 -12.05 5.22 3.00
N GLN A 59 -11.37 4.73 4.04
CA GLN A 59 -11.01 5.53 5.22
C GLN A 59 -9.99 6.64 4.90
N GLY A 60 -9.21 6.50 3.81
CA GLY A 60 -8.31 7.54 3.32
C GLY A 60 -9.02 8.72 2.64
N ILE A 61 -10.30 8.59 2.26
CA ILE A 61 -11.07 9.66 1.59
C ILE A 61 -12.04 10.36 2.57
N ASP A 62 -12.39 9.72 3.69
CA ASP A 62 -13.32 10.29 4.66
C ASP A 62 -12.83 10.02 6.10
N GLN A 63 -12.44 11.11 6.79
CA GLN A 63 -12.08 11.22 8.22
C GLN A 63 -10.63 10.92 8.65
N SER A 64 -9.89 12.01 8.86
CA SER A 64 -9.12 12.29 10.08
C SER A 64 -8.73 11.09 10.98
N LYS A 65 -7.62 10.40 10.64
CA LYS A 65 -6.67 9.66 11.52
C LYS A 65 -7.20 8.40 12.27
N PRO A 66 -6.37 7.32 12.43
CA PRO A 66 -5.14 7.44 13.24
C PRO A 66 -3.91 6.55 12.92
N SER A 67 -2.74 7.16 13.16
CA SER A 67 -1.60 6.65 13.98
C SER A 67 -0.72 5.50 13.48
N THR A 68 0.04 5.73 12.39
CA THR A 68 1.46 5.32 12.25
C THR A 68 2.20 6.28 11.30
N ALA A 69 2.58 7.45 11.82
CA ALA A 69 3.75 8.25 11.40
C ALA A 69 4.00 8.58 9.91
N TRP A 70 2.96 8.78 9.09
CA TRP A 70 3.13 9.57 7.86
C TRP A 70 2.93 11.05 8.23
N ASP A 71 3.85 11.94 7.85
CA ASP A 71 3.76 13.37 8.21
C ASP A 71 2.64 14.03 7.39
N ASP A 72 1.43 14.07 7.97
CA ASP A 72 0.24 14.65 7.34
C ASP A 72 0.39 16.14 7.01
N ARG A 73 1.44 16.80 7.50
CA ARG A 73 1.74 18.19 7.10
C ARG A 73 2.01 18.27 5.60
N LEU A 74 2.52 17.19 4.99
CA LEU A 74 2.73 17.11 3.54
C LEU A 74 1.43 17.13 2.74
N ASN A 75 0.31 16.66 3.30
CA ASN A 75 -0.99 16.65 2.61
C ASN A 75 -1.57 18.06 2.42
N ASN A 76 -1.11 19.05 3.18
CA ASN A 76 -1.53 20.44 3.05
C ASN A 76 -0.66 21.25 2.07
N LEU A 77 0.35 20.63 1.47
CA LEU A 77 1.21 21.27 0.48
C LEU A 77 0.60 21.15 -0.91
N SER A 78 0.78 22.18 -1.74
CA SER A 78 0.46 22.08 -3.16
C SER A 78 1.44 21.14 -3.86
N VAL A 79 1.05 20.64 -5.03
CA VAL A 79 1.92 19.80 -5.87
C VAL A 79 3.25 20.49 -6.16
N ASP A 80 3.25 21.80 -6.39
CA ASP A 80 4.47 22.57 -6.63
C ASP A 80 5.38 22.61 -5.40
N GLN A 81 4.82 22.80 -4.21
CA GLN A 81 5.57 22.79 -2.94
C GLN A 81 6.14 21.40 -2.61
N LEU A 82 5.42 20.34 -2.97
CA LEU A 82 5.94 18.96 -2.85
C LEU A 82 7.08 18.71 -3.86
N ARG A 83 6.95 19.21 -5.09
CA ARG A 83 8.01 19.11 -6.11
C ARG A 83 9.27 19.85 -5.68
N GLU A 84 9.16 20.98 -5.01
CA GLU A 84 10.32 21.70 -4.46
C GLU A 84 11.04 20.88 -3.38
N LEU A 85 10.32 20.21 -2.49
CA LEU A 85 10.91 19.37 -1.43
C LEU A 85 11.64 18.13 -1.96
N VAL A 86 11.15 17.53 -3.05
CA VAL A 86 11.78 16.35 -3.66
C VAL A 86 13.04 16.71 -4.44
N ASN A 87 13.13 17.95 -4.95
CA ASN A 87 14.24 18.43 -5.79
C ASN A 87 15.27 19.29 -5.01
N ALA A 88 15.08 19.47 -3.70
CA ALA A 88 16.01 20.16 -2.79
C ALA A 88 17.16 19.24 -2.35
#